data_AF-X1SWK8-F1
#
_entry.id   AF-X1SWK8-F1
#
_cell.length_a   1.000
_cell.length_b   1.000
_cell.length_c   1.000
_cell.angle_alpha   90.00
_cell.angle_beta   90.00
_cell.angle_gamma   90.00
#
_symmetry.space_group_name_H-M   'P 1'
#
loop_
_entity.id
_entity.type
_entity.pdbx_description
1 polymer ?
#
loop_
_entity_poly.entity_id
_entity_poly.type
_entity_poly.pdbx_seq_one_letter_code
_entity_poly.pdbx_strand_id
1 'polypeptide(L)'
;MNTVEEETAFVTEDRWMKEEGGQLDATDRQILREASQNGRVRVRVINIQEMLEAMSETEPKKYRSFQKEMEKQAGKRLTFEELVELGRKADERMKEFTDVVACMTLGQAAQVRHWRIDGHMTWRSVARAAYLEGWFCRKWEPPSNQVMGMAIVVKAAQLFGENFREEPWN
;
A
#
# COMPACT_ATOMS: atom_id res chain seq x y z
N MET A 1 8.75 -11.06 34.24
CA MET A 1 7.97 -9.90 33.80
C MET A 1 7.90 -9.98 32.29
N ASN A 2 6.73 -10.32 31.71
CA ASN A 2 6.56 -10.26 30.26
C ASN A 2 6.46 -8.78 29.89
N THR A 3 7.53 -8.23 29.34
CA THR A 3 7.48 -6.97 28.60
C THR A 3 6.55 -7.22 27.41
N VAL A 4 5.34 -6.67 27.47
CA VAL A 4 4.49 -6.54 26.28
C VAL A 4 5.27 -5.60 25.37
N GLU A 5 5.97 -6.14 24.37
CA GLU A 5 6.57 -5.33 23.32
C GLU A 5 5.42 -4.53 22.70
N GLU A 6 5.48 -3.20 22.81
CA GLU A 6 4.46 -2.34 22.19
C GLU A 6 4.47 -2.62 20.67
N GLU A 7 3.30 -2.99 20.14
CA GLU A 7 3.11 -3.36 18.74
C GLU A 7 2.23 -2.29 18.06
N THR A 8 2.48 -2.01 16.79
CA THR A 8 1.67 -1.13 15.95
C THR A 8 1.23 -1.87 14.69
N ALA A 9 0.06 -1.51 14.16
CA ALA A 9 -0.42 -2.03 12.89
C ALA A 9 -0.14 -1.03 11.75
N PHE A 10 0.44 -1.52 10.66
CA PHE A 10 0.49 -0.83 9.37
C PHE A 10 -0.43 -1.53 8.38
N VAL A 11 -1.43 -0.82 7.87
CA VAL A 11 -2.51 -1.42 7.06
C VAL A 11 -2.25 -1.21 5.57
N THR A 12 -2.22 -2.28 4.78
CA THR A 12 -2.00 -2.24 3.32
C THR A 12 -2.56 -3.49 2.63
N GLU A 13 -3.02 -3.32 1.38
CA GLU A 13 -3.47 -4.41 0.50
C GLU A 13 -2.37 -4.93 -0.44
N ASP A 14 -1.16 -4.37 -0.37
CA ASP A 14 -0.04 -4.79 -1.21
C ASP A 14 0.67 -6.02 -0.60
N ARG A 15 0.49 -7.21 -1.20
CA ARG A 15 1.02 -8.47 -0.63
C ARG A 15 2.53 -8.44 -0.36
N TRP A 16 3.32 -7.78 -1.21
CA TRP A 16 4.78 -7.72 -1.06
C TRP A 16 5.25 -6.78 0.04
N MET A 17 4.36 -5.97 0.63
CA MET A 17 4.67 -5.28 1.88
C MET A 17 4.61 -6.23 3.09
N LYS A 18 3.93 -7.37 2.97
CA LYS A 18 3.69 -8.35 4.05
C LYS A 18 4.62 -9.56 3.94
N GLU A 19 4.83 -10.06 2.74
CA GLU A 19 5.61 -11.28 2.49
C GLU A 19 7.13 -11.05 2.62
N GLU A 20 7.81 -12.06 3.15
CA GLU A 20 9.28 -12.08 3.20
C GLU A 20 9.84 -12.12 1.76
N GLY A 21 10.83 -11.28 1.49
CA GLY A 21 11.43 -11.15 0.15
C GLY A 21 10.76 -10.13 -0.77
N GLY A 22 9.73 -9.41 -0.30
CA GLY A 22 9.16 -8.28 -1.02
C GLY A 22 10.20 -7.17 -1.31
N GLN A 23 10.29 -6.73 -2.56
CA GLN A 23 11.20 -5.68 -2.98
C GLN A 23 10.60 -4.30 -2.67
N LEU A 24 10.82 -3.87 -1.42
CA LEU A 24 10.33 -2.59 -0.90
C LEU A 24 11.02 -1.39 -1.56
N ASP A 25 10.26 -0.32 -1.81
CA ASP A 25 10.82 0.97 -2.19
C ASP A 25 11.55 1.63 -1.00
N ALA A 26 12.40 2.62 -1.27
CA ALA A 26 12.94 3.47 -0.20
C ALA A 26 11.83 4.14 0.61
N THR A 27 10.74 4.57 -0.04
CA THR A 27 9.58 5.14 0.64
C THR A 27 8.86 4.12 1.53
N ASP A 28 8.71 2.86 1.08
CA ASP A 28 8.12 1.80 1.89
C ASP A 28 8.92 1.56 3.18
N ARG A 29 10.25 1.47 3.05
CA ARG A 29 11.16 1.33 4.21
C ARG A 29 11.07 2.51 5.17
N GLN A 30 10.98 3.73 4.65
CA GLN A 30 10.82 4.92 5.48
C GLN A 30 9.49 4.90 6.25
N ILE A 31 8.38 4.56 5.58
CA ILE A 31 7.06 4.45 6.21
C ILE A 31 7.08 3.41 7.33
N LEU A 32 7.64 2.21 7.07
CA LEU A 32 7.75 1.15 8.09
C LEU A 32 8.65 1.58 9.25
N ARG A 33 9.74 2.31 8.98
CA ARG A 33 10.61 2.87 10.02
C ARG A 33 9.90 3.92 10.87
N GLU A 34 9.14 4.81 10.26
CA GLU A 34 8.35 5.82 10.97
C GLU A 34 7.25 5.17 11.81
N ALA A 35 6.53 4.19 11.25
CA ALA A 35 5.56 3.39 11.97
C ALA A 35 6.18 2.69 13.20
N SER A 36 7.39 2.14 13.05
CA SER A 36 8.14 1.52 14.16
C SER A 36 8.65 2.52 15.20
N GLN A 37 8.39 3.82 15.02
CA GLN A 37 8.97 4.91 15.82
C GLN A 37 10.50 4.80 15.93
N ASN A 38 11.16 4.51 14.80
CA ASN A 38 12.60 4.19 14.73
C ASN A 38 13.01 2.96 15.57
N GLY A 39 12.21 1.90 15.53
CA GLY A 39 12.47 0.62 16.19
C GLY A 39 12.09 0.56 17.68
N ARG A 40 11.35 1.56 18.19
CA ARG A 40 10.81 1.53 19.56
C ARG A 40 9.64 0.57 19.71
N VAL A 41 8.88 0.38 18.64
CA VAL A 41 7.71 -0.51 18.60
C VAL A 41 7.81 -1.45 17.41
N ARG A 42 7.29 -2.67 17.57
CA ARG A 42 7.22 -3.64 16.47
C ARG A 42 6.08 -3.26 15.52
N VAL A 43 6.31 -3.33 14.20
CA VAL A 43 5.27 -3.07 13.19
C VAL A 43 4.74 -4.39 12.66
N ARG A 44 3.42 -4.58 12.74
CA ARG A 44 2.68 -5.66 12.11
C ARG A 44 2.02 -5.14 10.84
N VAL A 45 2.40 -5.69 9.68
CA VAL A 45 1.77 -5.34 8.40
C VAL A 45 0.54 -6.23 8.21
N ILE A 46 -0.63 -5.62 8.09
CA ILE A 46 -1.93 -6.31 7.98
C ILE A 46 -2.77 -5.73 6.85
N ASN A 47 -3.77 -6.46 6.37
CA ASN A 47 -4.77 -5.96 5.42
C ASN A 47 -6.00 -5.38 6.16
N ILE A 48 -6.94 -4.80 5.39
CA ILE A 48 -8.14 -4.18 5.97
C ILE A 48 -9.03 -5.19 6.70
N GLN A 49 -9.10 -6.43 6.20
CA GLN A 49 -9.91 -7.48 6.81
C GLN A 49 -9.34 -7.88 8.18
N GLU A 50 -8.03 -8.10 8.27
CA GLU A 50 -7.30 -8.37 9.51
C GLU A 50 -7.43 -7.20 10.51
N MET A 51 -7.47 -5.95 10.02
CA MET A 51 -7.73 -4.77 10.86
C MET A 51 -9.17 -4.78 11.40
N LEU A 52 -10.17 -5.01 10.55
CA LEU A 52 -11.58 -5.05 10.95
C LEU A 52 -11.84 -6.16 11.97
N GLU A 53 -11.22 -7.33 11.78
CA GLU A 53 -11.26 -8.43 12.75
C GLU A 53 -10.64 -8.03 14.10
N ALA A 54 -9.51 -7.30 14.09
CA ALA A 54 -8.91 -6.77 15.30
C ALA A 54 -9.76 -5.68 15.98
N MET A 55 -10.55 -4.94 15.21
CA MET A 55 -11.47 -3.90 15.68
C MET A 55 -12.86 -4.42 16.05
N SER A 56 -13.13 -5.72 15.89
CA SER A 56 -14.47 -6.29 16.11
C SER A 56 -15.01 -6.02 17.52
N GLU A 57 -16.18 -5.39 17.59
CA GLU A 57 -16.88 -4.98 18.82
C GLU A 57 -17.30 -6.17 19.71
N THR A 58 -17.30 -7.38 19.17
CA THR A 58 -17.58 -8.62 19.90
C THR A 58 -16.50 -8.98 20.93
N GLU A 59 -15.33 -8.34 20.85
CA GLU A 59 -14.27 -8.43 21.85
C GLU A 59 -13.87 -7.04 22.40
N PRO A 60 -14.66 -6.46 23.34
CA PRO A 60 -14.50 -5.08 23.81
C PRO A 60 -13.12 -4.75 24.40
N LYS A 61 -12.37 -5.76 24.85
CA LYS A 61 -11.01 -5.62 25.38
C LYS A 61 -10.00 -5.34 24.27
N LYS A 62 -10.08 -6.04 23.13
CA LYS A 62 -9.22 -5.84 21.95
C LYS A 62 -9.46 -4.47 21.31
N TYR A 63 -10.74 -4.09 21.18
CA TYR A 63 -11.12 -2.77 20.68
C TYR A 63 -10.53 -1.62 21.53
N ARG A 64 -10.67 -1.69 22.86
CA ARG A 64 -10.15 -0.66 23.76
C ARG A 64 -8.63 -0.60 23.82
N SER A 65 -7.92 -1.73 23.72
CA SER A 65 -6.46 -1.74 23.67
C SER A 65 -5.95 -1.11 22.37
N PHE A 66 -6.54 -1.50 21.23
CA PHE A 66 -6.20 -0.95 19.93
C PHE A 66 -6.46 0.57 19.84
N GLN A 67 -7.62 1.04 20.33
CA GLN A 67 -7.90 2.48 20.40
C GLN A 67 -6.88 3.25 21.26
N LYS A 68 -6.52 2.73 22.44
CA LYS A 68 -5.52 3.37 23.32
C LYS A 68 -4.13 3.41 22.69
N GLU A 69 -3.75 2.38 21.94
CA GLU A 69 -2.49 2.33 21.20
C GLU A 69 -2.48 3.33 20.05
N MET A 70 -3.57 3.43 19.29
CA MET A 70 -3.74 4.43 18.23
C MET A 70 -3.71 5.87 18.78
N GLU A 71 -4.32 6.13 19.94
CA GLU A 71 -4.31 7.45 20.59
C GLU A 71 -2.93 7.87 21.12
N LYS A 72 -2.06 6.91 21.46
CA LYS A 72 -0.67 7.18 21.86
C LYS A 72 0.25 7.52 20.68
N GLN A 73 -0.10 7.11 19.47
CA GLN A 73 0.69 7.42 18.28
C GLN A 73 0.45 8.87 17.88
N ALA A 74 1.46 9.70 18.06
CA ALA A 74 1.43 11.12 17.73
C ALA A 74 1.12 11.32 16.23
N GLY A 75 -0.15 11.56 15.93
CA GLY A 75 -0.65 11.92 14.61
C GLY A 75 -1.88 12.80 14.76
N LYS A 76 -2.17 13.60 13.73
CA LYS A 76 -3.44 14.33 13.67
C LYS A 76 -4.57 13.30 13.59
N ARG A 77 -5.41 13.23 14.62
CA ARG A 77 -6.67 12.48 14.54
C ARG A 77 -7.52 13.13 13.45
N LEU A 78 -7.82 12.36 12.42
CA LEU A 78 -8.68 12.81 11.33
C LEU A 78 -10.14 12.72 11.77
N THR A 79 -10.94 13.73 11.42
CA THR A 79 -12.39 13.64 11.56
C THR A 79 -12.97 12.71 10.50
N PHE A 80 -14.23 12.30 10.66
CA PHE A 80 -14.92 11.49 9.65
C PHE A 80 -14.97 12.22 8.30
N GLU A 81 -15.25 13.53 8.31
CA GLU A 81 -15.28 14.37 7.12
C GLU A 81 -13.91 14.44 6.44
N GLU A 82 -12.83 14.54 7.23
CA GLU A 82 -11.47 14.52 6.70
C GLU A 82 -11.11 13.16 6.07
N LEU A 83 -11.56 12.04 6.65
CA LEU A 83 -11.38 10.71 6.07
C LEU A 83 -12.16 10.57 4.74
N VAL A 84 -13.41 11.02 4.70
CA VAL A 84 -14.23 11.02 3.47
C VAL A 84 -13.56 11.86 2.37
N GLU A 85 -13.06 13.03 2.71
CA GLU A 85 -12.40 13.93 1.76
C GLU A 85 -11.06 13.34 1.24
N LEU A 86 -10.31 12.64 2.09
CA LEU A 86 -9.11 11.91 1.66
C LEU A 86 -9.46 10.75 0.72
N GLY A 87 -10.53 10.01 1.02
CA GLY A 87 -11.04 8.95 0.15
C GLY A 87 -11.40 9.48 -1.24
N ARG A 88 -12.20 10.55 -1.29
CA ARG A 88 -12.57 11.22 -2.55
C ARG A 88 -11.34 11.64 -3.37
N LYS A 89 -10.34 12.24 -2.72
CA LYS A 89 -9.08 12.64 -3.38
C LYS A 89 -8.29 11.44 -3.90
N ALA A 90 -8.28 10.32 -3.18
CA ALA A 90 -7.64 9.09 -3.62
C ALA A 90 -8.34 8.52 -4.87
N ASP A 91 -9.68 8.52 -4.90
CA ASP A 91 -10.47 8.06 -6.03
C ASP A 91 -10.26 8.94 -7.28
N GLU A 92 -10.23 10.26 -7.10
CA GLU A 92 -9.93 11.20 -8.19
C GLU A 92 -8.53 10.96 -8.75
N ARG A 93 -7.55 10.76 -7.87
CA ARG A 93 -6.18 10.47 -8.29
C ARG A 93 -6.05 9.11 -8.99
N MET A 94 -6.81 8.10 -8.55
CA MET A 94 -6.86 6.80 -9.21
C MET A 94 -7.42 6.94 -10.63
N LYS A 95 -8.50 7.72 -10.81
CA LYS A 95 -9.08 7.98 -12.12
C LYS A 95 -8.08 8.68 -13.04
N GLU A 96 -7.43 9.74 -12.55
CA GLU A 96 -6.38 10.45 -13.30
C GLU A 96 -5.27 9.50 -13.76
N PHE A 97 -4.78 8.63 -12.87
CA PHE A 97 -3.71 7.70 -13.23
C PHE A 97 -4.17 6.56 -14.12
N THR A 98 -5.42 6.14 -14.03
CA THR A 98 -6.02 5.18 -14.97
C THR A 98 -5.97 5.73 -16.39
N ASP A 99 -6.26 7.02 -16.58
CA ASP A 99 -6.15 7.69 -17.88
C ASP A 99 -4.69 7.78 -18.36
N VAL A 100 -3.74 8.06 -17.45
CA VAL A 100 -2.30 8.11 -17.79
C VAL A 100 -1.78 6.77 -18.30
N VAL A 101 -2.18 5.67 -17.66
CA VAL A 101 -1.73 4.32 -18.04
C VAL A 101 -2.56 3.72 -19.18
N ALA A 102 -3.57 4.42 -19.69
CA ALA A 102 -4.44 3.88 -20.74
C ALA A 102 -3.68 3.48 -22.01
N CYS A 103 -2.57 4.16 -22.32
CA CYS A 103 -1.69 3.88 -23.45
C CYS A 103 -0.67 2.75 -23.21
N MET A 104 -0.73 2.04 -22.07
CA MET A 104 0.15 0.92 -21.77
C MET A 104 0.08 -0.15 -22.87
N THR A 105 1.26 -0.54 -23.35
CA THR A 105 1.42 -1.61 -24.35
C THR A 105 1.50 -3.00 -23.70
N LEU A 106 1.28 -4.06 -24.48
CA LEU A 106 1.48 -5.44 -24.00
C LEU A 106 2.91 -5.72 -23.53
N GLY A 107 3.92 -5.14 -24.19
CA GLY A 107 5.32 -5.27 -23.76
C GLY A 107 5.58 -4.64 -22.39
N GLN A 108 5.03 -3.45 -22.14
CA GLN A 108 5.08 -2.82 -20.82
C GLN A 108 4.31 -3.64 -19.78
N ALA A 109 3.12 -4.16 -20.13
CA ALA A 109 2.35 -5.01 -19.23
C ALA A 109 3.11 -6.29 -18.84
N ALA A 110 3.80 -6.92 -19.79
CA ALA A 110 4.66 -8.08 -19.52
C ALA A 110 5.83 -7.72 -18.59
N GLN A 111 6.43 -6.55 -18.78
CA GLN A 111 7.49 -6.06 -17.90
C GLN A 111 6.98 -5.74 -16.49
N VAL A 112 5.78 -5.15 -16.35
CA VAL A 112 5.11 -4.94 -15.05
C VAL A 112 4.83 -6.27 -14.39
N ARG A 113 4.36 -7.26 -15.14
CA ARG A 113 4.15 -8.63 -14.64
C ARG A 113 5.44 -9.20 -14.09
N HIS A 114 6.54 -9.11 -14.82
CA HIS A 114 7.84 -9.57 -14.35
C HIS A 114 8.29 -8.86 -13.08
N TRP A 115 8.23 -7.53 -13.02
CA TRP A 115 8.55 -6.76 -11.81
C TRP A 115 7.68 -7.15 -10.62
N ARG A 116 6.36 -7.26 -10.84
CA ARG A 116 5.40 -7.45 -9.77
C ARG A 116 5.33 -8.90 -9.29
N ILE A 117 5.45 -9.88 -10.16
CA ILE A 117 5.25 -11.30 -9.80
C ILE A 117 6.59 -11.98 -9.57
N ASP A 118 7.55 -11.85 -10.49
CA ASP A 118 8.84 -12.54 -10.37
C ASP A 118 9.81 -11.73 -9.50
N GLY A 119 9.75 -10.40 -9.60
CA GLY A 119 10.60 -9.47 -8.84
C GLY A 119 10.05 -9.09 -7.46
N HIS A 120 8.86 -9.57 -7.10
CA HIS A 120 8.19 -9.27 -5.83
C HIS A 120 8.11 -7.76 -5.48
N MET A 121 8.02 -6.88 -6.49
CA MET A 121 8.02 -5.44 -6.25
C MET A 121 6.70 -4.95 -5.64
N THR A 122 6.78 -4.09 -4.62
CA THR A 122 5.60 -3.34 -4.13
C THR A 122 5.04 -2.43 -5.21
N TRP A 123 3.80 -1.95 -5.05
CA TRP A 123 3.22 -0.96 -5.97
C TRP A 123 4.09 0.31 -6.05
N ARG A 124 4.69 0.75 -4.93
CA ARG A 124 5.64 1.89 -4.94
C ARG A 124 6.90 1.59 -5.74
N SER A 125 7.45 0.39 -5.62
CA SER A 125 8.61 -0.05 -6.41
C SER A 125 8.28 -0.09 -7.90
N VAL A 126 7.11 -0.63 -8.28
CA VAL A 126 6.63 -0.63 -9.67
C VAL A 126 6.47 0.80 -10.20
N ALA A 127 5.87 1.70 -9.41
CA ALA A 127 5.74 3.11 -9.79
C ALA A 127 7.12 3.75 -10.02
N ARG A 128 8.08 3.54 -9.11
CA ARG A 128 9.43 4.09 -9.29
C ARG A 128 10.11 3.53 -10.53
N ALA A 129 10.02 2.22 -10.77
CA ALA A 129 10.62 1.59 -11.94
C ALA A 129 10.07 2.20 -13.24
N ALA A 130 8.74 2.29 -13.38
CA ALA A 130 8.11 2.92 -14.54
C ALA A 130 8.50 4.41 -14.71
N TYR A 131 8.66 5.15 -13.61
CA TYR A 131 9.12 6.53 -13.64
C TYR A 131 10.55 6.64 -14.19
N LEU A 132 11.46 5.77 -13.75
CA LEU A 132 12.86 5.76 -14.18
C LEU A 132 13.04 5.36 -15.65
N GLU A 133 12.20 4.43 -16.12
CA GLU A 133 12.13 4.05 -17.54
C GLU A 133 11.49 5.14 -18.42
N GLY A 134 11.02 6.25 -17.84
CA GLY A 134 10.37 7.33 -18.57
C GLY A 134 9.07 6.91 -19.23
N TRP A 135 8.35 5.96 -18.63
CA TRP A 135 7.08 5.49 -19.17
C TRP A 135 5.98 6.54 -19.03
N PHE A 136 5.06 6.50 -20.00
CA PHE A 136 3.91 7.39 -20.14
C PHE A 136 4.30 8.84 -20.43
N CYS A 137 3.40 9.59 -21.07
CA CYS A 137 3.66 10.97 -21.50
C CYS A 137 3.62 12.00 -20.36
N ARG A 138 3.17 11.59 -19.16
CA ARG A 138 2.98 12.46 -18.01
C ARG A 138 3.77 11.94 -16.82
N LYS A 139 4.65 12.78 -16.28
CA LYS A 139 5.33 12.51 -15.01
C LYS A 139 4.37 12.66 -13.83
N TRP A 140 4.60 11.89 -12.79
CA TRP A 140 3.91 11.97 -11.50
C TRP A 140 4.89 12.23 -10.37
N GLU A 141 4.37 12.75 -9.26
CA GLU A 141 5.14 13.00 -8.04
C GLU A 141 4.35 12.42 -6.84
N PRO A 142 5.02 11.75 -5.89
CA PRO A 142 6.41 11.30 -5.95
C PRO A 142 6.64 10.18 -6.98
N PRO A 143 7.86 9.92 -7.45
CA PRO A 143 8.15 8.81 -8.36
C PRO A 143 7.61 7.45 -7.87
N SER A 144 7.63 7.23 -6.54
CA SER A 144 7.11 6.05 -5.84
C SER A 144 5.63 6.19 -5.40
N ASN A 145 4.80 6.92 -6.16
CA ASN A 145 3.41 7.15 -5.80
C ASN A 145 2.60 5.83 -5.78
N GLN A 146 2.03 5.50 -4.60
CA GLN A 146 1.25 4.27 -4.39
C GLN A 146 0.09 4.11 -5.37
N VAL A 147 -0.69 5.17 -5.58
CA VAL A 147 -1.90 5.13 -6.42
C VAL A 147 -1.52 4.95 -7.89
N MET A 148 -0.40 5.56 -8.32
CA MET A 148 0.13 5.32 -9.67
C MET A 148 0.59 3.88 -9.84
N GLY A 149 1.30 3.34 -8.85
CA GLY A 149 1.72 1.93 -8.84
C GLY A 149 0.55 0.96 -8.96
N MET A 150 -0.53 1.22 -8.22
CA MET A 150 -1.79 0.47 -8.35
C MET A 150 -2.37 0.58 -9.76
N ALA A 151 -2.50 1.79 -10.32
CA ALA A 151 -3.04 1.98 -11.66
C ALA A 151 -2.23 1.22 -12.73
N ILE A 152 -0.90 1.24 -12.64
CA ILE A 152 0.00 0.48 -13.52
C ILE A 152 -0.29 -1.03 -13.41
N VAL A 153 -0.35 -1.57 -12.20
CA VAL A 153 -0.59 -3.01 -11.99
C VAL A 153 -1.99 -3.43 -12.42
N VAL A 154 -3.02 -2.62 -12.12
CA VAL A 154 -4.40 -2.84 -12.57
C VAL A 154 -4.46 -2.94 -14.10
N LYS A 155 -3.85 -1.98 -14.80
CA LYS A 155 -3.85 -1.96 -16.27
C LYS A 155 -3.09 -3.15 -16.86
N ALA A 156 -1.96 -3.52 -16.26
CA ALA A 156 -1.17 -4.67 -16.69
C ALA A 156 -1.98 -5.98 -16.56
N ALA A 157 -2.61 -6.21 -15.41
CA ALA A 157 -3.48 -7.38 -15.20
C ALA A 157 -4.64 -7.43 -16.21
N GLN A 158 -5.31 -6.30 -16.44
CA GLN A 158 -6.39 -6.19 -17.43
C GLN A 158 -5.96 -6.55 -18.85
N LEU A 159 -4.74 -6.19 -19.26
CA LEU A 159 -4.21 -6.52 -20.59
C LEU A 159 -3.96 -8.03 -20.78
N PHE A 160 -3.82 -8.79 -19.68
CA PHE A 160 -3.78 -10.26 -19.68
C PHE A 160 -5.14 -10.91 -19.39
N GLY A 161 -6.21 -10.12 -19.17
CA GLY A 161 -7.53 -10.64 -18.80
C GLY A 161 -7.59 -11.17 -17.36
N GLU A 162 -6.69 -10.74 -16.49
CA GLU A 162 -6.57 -11.19 -15.10
C GLU A 162 -7.05 -10.13 -14.10
N ASN A 163 -7.33 -10.55 -12.88
CA ASN A 163 -7.69 -9.65 -11.78
C ASN A 163 -6.46 -9.33 -10.92
N PHE A 164 -6.13 -8.05 -10.77
CA PHE A 164 -4.97 -7.62 -9.97
C PHE A 164 -5.09 -7.90 -8.47
N ARG A 165 -6.30 -8.19 -7.97
CA ARG A 165 -6.57 -8.51 -6.56
C ARG A 165 -6.44 -10.00 -6.23
N GLU A 166 -6.18 -10.81 -7.24
CA GLU A 166 -6.09 -12.26 -7.12
C GLU A 166 -4.70 -12.72 -7.55
N GLU A 167 -4.36 -13.96 -7.21
CA GLU A 167 -3.15 -14.60 -7.69
C GLU A 167 -3.12 -14.56 -9.23
N PRO A 168 -1.95 -14.25 -9.84
CA PRO A 168 -0.64 -14.11 -9.20
C PRO A 168 -0.27 -12.69 -8.72
N TRP A 169 -1.20 -11.74 -8.77
CA TRP A 169 -0.91 -10.32 -8.50
C TRP A 169 -1.04 -9.94 -7.02
N ASN A 170 -2.04 -10.43 -6.29
CA ASN A 170 -2.18 -10.24 -4.84
C ASN A 170 -2.72 -11.49 -4.17
#